data_AF-A0A075MDF1-F1
#
_entry.id   AF-A0A075MDF1-F1
#
_cell.length_a   1.000
_cell.length_b   1.000
_cell.length_c   1.000
_cell.angle_alpha   90.00
_cell.angle_beta   90.00
_cell.angle_gamma   90.00
#
_symmetry.space_group_name_H-M   'P 1'
#
loop_
_entity.id
_entity.type
_entity.pdbx_description
1 polymer ?
#
loop_
_entity_poly.entity_id
_entity_poly.type
_entity_poly.pdbx_seq_one_letter_code
_entity_poly.pdbx_strand_id
1 'polypeptide(L)'
;MIHYSPMSRYTAQKIVDKVGHGAYFYSHFSVEGEDNLFFPKIDKLIKKLTDKYHLDLTSRQRSYRLNTKKEPIADLIVQKRVNSTIFDFWLLITTPNTHKFNTQLSQINLKPRLSGQRVAEAENVVWNRENEQQEISVIQDYFRDQEKFKFVLQKPYLKLNFGNGKYVELVRLSHSTKNSKKYASNRKKSEKNYTWTWRYDEPTVHLIEKKYKEIINDLISNPNKSVGIGKWQQLNADLQHYTVFKGNRHQVGRLFTQAVGYHYKKGQSNLRNAEYYQPLTLSYLPRQENYAEDFIQFVILRRLFEETGREFGKENVHEENYNQLINQYLI
;
A
#
# COMPACT_ATOMS: atom_id res chain seq x y z
N MET A 1 3.95 -0.81 -17.70
CA MET A 1 4.70 -1.86 -16.97
C MET A 1 3.75 -2.57 -16.04
N ILE A 2 3.85 -3.89 -15.94
CA ILE A 2 3.01 -4.70 -15.07
C ILE A 2 3.77 -5.01 -13.78
N HIS A 3 3.08 -5.00 -12.64
CA HIS A 3 3.58 -5.47 -11.36
C HIS A 3 2.66 -6.56 -10.85
N TYR A 4 3.19 -7.77 -10.73
CA TYR A 4 2.47 -8.85 -10.08
C TYR A 4 2.67 -8.76 -8.57
N SER A 5 1.57 -8.75 -7.82
CA SER A 5 1.57 -8.44 -6.40
C SER A 5 1.17 -9.67 -5.58
N PRO A 6 2.01 -10.11 -4.63
CA PRO A 6 1.68 -11.23 -3.76
C PRO A 6 0.71 -10.85 -2.63
N MET A 7 0.61 -9.57 -2.28
CA MET A 7 -0.19 -9.14 -1.12
C MET A 7 -0.44 -7.62 -1.13
N SER A 8 -1.45 -7.18 -0.37
CA SER A 8 -1.85 -5.77 -0.31
C SER A 8 -0.73 -4.81 0.10
N ARG A 9 0.25 -5.23 0.92
CA ARG A 9 1.39 -4.39 1.31
C ARG A 9 2.33 -4.10 0.15
N TYR A 10 2.54 -5.07 -0.74
CA TYR A 10 3.29 -4.90 -1.97
C TYR A 10 2.55 -3.95 -2.92
N THR A 11 1.25 -4.19 -3.14
CA THR A 11 0.37 -3.30 -3.93
C THR A 11 0.45 -1.86 -3.42
N ALA A 12 0.31 -1.68 -2.10
CA ALA A 12 0.41 -0.38 -1.45
C ALA A 12 1.75 0.31 -1.71
N GLN A 13 2.87 -0.43 -1.62
CA GLN A 13 4.19 0.12 -1.90
C GLN A 13 4.32 0.54 -3.37
N LYS A 14 3.91 -0.31 -4.32
CA LYS A 14 3.99 0.00 -5.76
C LYS A 14 3.12 1.20 -6.13
N ILE A 15 1.89 1.29 -5.63
CA ILE A 15 1.01 2.46 -5.84
C ILE A 15 1.69 3.74 -5.33
N VAL A 16 2.27 3.72 -4.11
CA VAL A 16 3.00 4.88 -3.58
C VAL A 16 4.14 5.30 -4.50
N ASP A 17 4.86 4.36 -5.08
CA ASP A 17 5.92 4.69 -6.03
C ASP A 17 5.35 5.34 -7.28
N LYS A 18 4.34 4.73 -7.90
CA LYS A 18 3.75 5.25 -9.14
C LYS A 18 3.17 6.65 -8.94
N VAL A 19 2.42 6.83 -7.87
CA VAL A 19 1.87 8.14 -7.47
C VAL A 19 3.00 9.12 -7.15
N GLY A 20 4.07 8.68 -6.49
CA GLY A 20 5.28 9.48 -6.24
C GLY A 20 5.99 9.96 -7.50
N HIS A 21 5.72 9.34 -8.66
CA HIS A 21 6.21 9.73 -9.98
C HIS A 21 5.16 10.42 -10.86
N GLY A 22 3.98 10.74 -10.30
CA GLY A 22 2.92 11.49 -10.98
C GLY A 22 1.78 10.64 -11.55
N ALA A 23 1.69 9.34 -11.25
CA ALA A 23 0.54 8.51 -11.64
C ALA A 23 -0.71 8.87 -10.82
N TYR A 24 -1.38 9.97 -11.17
CA TYR A 24 -2.46 10.51 -10.36
C TYR A 24 -3.86 10.07 -10.78
N PHE A 25 -4.00 9.50 -11.97
CA PHE A 25 -5.26 8.90 -12.41
C PHE A 25 -5.20 7.39 -12.23
N TYR A 26 -6.30 6.79 -11.78
CA TYR A 26 -6.36 5.34 -11.62
C TYR A 26 -7.76 4.78 -11.86
N SER A 27 -7.82 3.54 -12.32
CA SER A 27 -9.01 2.70 -12.23
C SER A 27 -8.68 1.42 -11.44
N HIS A 28 -9.70 0.88 -10.79
CA HIS A 28 -9.61 -0.37 -10.04
C HIS A 28 -10.86 -1.20 -10.28
N PHE A 29 -10.65 -2.46 -10.66
CA PHE A 29 -11.69 -3.46 -10.83
C PHE A 29 -11.19 -4.84 -10.42
N SER A 30 -12.13 -5.73 -10.12
CA SER A 30 -11.84 -7.11 -9.74
C SER A 30 -12.45 -8.07 -10.77
N VAL A 31 -11.73 -9.15 -11.07
CA VAL A 31 -12.20 -10.19 -11.99
C VAL A 31 -12.05 -11.54 -11.31
N GLU A 32 -13.09 -12.35 -11.37
CA GLU A 32 -13.03 -13.74 -10.93
C GLU A 32 -12.29 -14.58 -11.98
N GLY A 33 -11.21 -15.21 -11.56
CA GLY A 33 -10.51 -16.22 -12.34
C GLY A 33 -11.32 -17.51 -12.42
N GLU A 34 -11.07 -18.28 -13.46
CA GLU A 34 -11.58 -19.64 -13.60
C GLU A 34 -10.91 -20.61 -12.63
N ASP A 35 -11.54 -21.75 -12.40
CA ASP A 35 -10.94 -22.89 -11.70
C ASP A 35 -9.98 -23.63 -12.64
N ASN A 36 -8.83 -23.01 -12.89
CA ASN A 36 -7.72 -23.57 -13.65
C ASN A 36 -6.41 -23.10 -13.04
N LEU A 37 -5.42 -23.99 -12.95
CA LEU A 37 -4.13 -23.71 -12.34
C LEU A 37 -3.47 -22.44 -12.89
N PHE A 38 -3.61 -22.15 -14.19
CA PHE A 38 -2.91 -21.07 -14.88
C PHE A 38 -3.78 -19.86 -15.25
N PHE A 39 -5.07 -19.87 -14.91
CA PHE A 39 -5.99 -18.76 -15.14
C PHE A 39 -5.93 -18.13 -16.57
N PRO A 40 -6.12 -18.91 -17.67
CA PRO A 40 -5.98 -18.40 -19.04
C PRO A 40 -6.89 -17.19 -19.40
N LYS A 41 -8.06 -17.00 -18.78
CA LYS A 41 -8.90 -15.79 -18.97
C LYS A 41 -8.22 -14.55 -18.38
N ILE A 42 -7.58 -14.70 -17.22
CA ILE A 42 -6.82 -13.62 -16.59
C ILE A 42 -5.59 -13.28 -17.44
N ASP A 43 -4.87 -14.28 -17.96
CA ASP A 43 -3.76 -14.09 -18.90
C ASP A 43 -4.21 -13.33 -20.17
N LYS A 44 -5.31 -13.77 -20.80
CA LYS A 44 -5.89 -13.10 -21.98
C LYS A 44 -6.30 -11.66 -21.67
N LEU A 45 -6.86 -11.40 -20.49
CA LEU A 45 -7.20 -10.04 -20.06
C LEU A 45 -5.95 -9.18 -19.89
N ILE A 46 -4.89 -9.71 -19.27
CA ILE A 46 -3.61 -9.00 -19.11
C ILE A 46 -3.02 -8.67 -20.48
N LYS A 47 -3.05 -9.59 -21.45
CA LYS A 47 -2.61 -9.35 -22.84
C LYS A 47 -3.42 -8.23 -23.49
N LYS A 48 -4.75 -8.29 -23.41
CA LYS A 48 -5.64 -7.22 -23.92
C LYS A 48 -5.33 -5.86 -23.30
N LEU A 49 -5.10 -5.80 -22.00
CA LEU A 49 -4.73 -4.57 -21.30
C LEU A 49 -3.33 -4.10 -21.71
N THR A 50 -2.40 -5.03 -21.94
CA THR A 50 -1.04 -4.74 -22.40
C THR A 50 -1.05 -4.05 -23.74
N ASP A 51 -1.79 -4.60 -24.71
CA ASP A 51 -1.91 -4.03 -26.04
C ASP A 51 -2.57 -2.65 -25.99
N LYS A 52 -3.68 -2.54 -25.24
CA LYS A 52 -4.44 -1.28 -25.15
C LYS A 52 -3.66 -0.17 -24.48
N TYR A 53 -2.97 -0.47 -23.38
CA TYR A 53 -2.31 0.51 -22.52
C TYR A 53 -0.79 0.59 -22.72
N HIS A 54 -0.25 -0.15 -23.69
CA HIS A 54 1.18 -0.21 -23.99
C HIS A 54 2.01 -0.55 -22.73
N LEU A 55 1.67 -1.66 -22.06
CA LEU A 55 2.25 -1.99 -20.75
C LEU A 55 3.67 -2.57 -20.83
N ASP A 56 4.16 -2.92 -22.01
CA ASP A 56 5.45 -3.52 -22.35
C ASP A 56 6.58 -2.49 -22.59
N LEU A 57 6.27 -1.20 -22.50
CA LEU A 57 7.26 -0.14 -22.71
C LEU A 57 8.41 -0.17 -21.70
N THR A 58 9.64 -0.10 -22.21
CA THR A 58 10.87 0.08 -21.43
C THR A 58 10.90 1.44 -20.72
N SER A 59 11.70 1.56 -19.65
CA SER A 59 11.89 2.83 -18.92
C SER A 59 12.27 3.99 -19.85
N ARG A 60 13.15 3.75 -20.83
CA ARG A 60 13.57 4.77 -21.81
C ARG A 60 12.41 5.23 -22.70
N GLN A 61 11.62 4.29 -23.23
CA GLN A 61 10.45 4.60 -24.05
C GLN A 61 9.40 5.38 -23.25
N ARG A 62 9.18 5.00 -21.99
CA ARG A 62 8.24 5.70 -21.08
C ARG A 62 8.67 7.15 -20.83
N SER A 63 9.95 7.39 -20.53
CA SER A 63 10.49 8.73 -20.36
C SER A 63 10.37 9.56 -21.64
N TYR A 64 10.64 8.97 -22.80
CA TYR A 64 10.49 9.65 -24.09
C TYR A 64 9.04 10.02 -24.40
N ARG A 65 8.07 9.14 -24.10
CA ARG A 65 6.64 9.42 -24.27
C ARG A 65 6.18 10.62 -23.43
N LEU A 66 6.51 10.62 -22.13
CA LEU A 66 6.12 11.71 -21.24
C LEU A 66 6.79 13.04 -21.60
N ASN A 67 8.10 13.02 -21.83
CA ASN A 67 8.87 14.25 -21.95
C ASN A 67 8.89 14.83 -23.37
N THR A 68 8.95 13.98 -24.39
CA THR A 68 9.10 14.39 -25.79
C THR A 68 7.79 14.30 -26.55
N LYS A 69 7.14 13.13 -26.58
CA LYS A 69 5.90 12.95 -27.35
C LYS A 69 4.67 13.58 -26.70
N LYS A 70 4.75 13.93 -25.42
CA LYS A 70 3.62 14.41 -24.61
C LYS A 70 2.45 13.43 -24.60
N GLU A 71 2.77 12.14 -24.50
CA GLU A 71 1.80 11.05 -24.46
C GLU A 71 1.71 10.47 -23.03
N PRO A 72 0.52 10.05 -22.57
CA PRO A 72 0.36 9.40 -21.29
C PRO A 72 0.97 7.99 -21.30
N ILE A 73 1.32 7.50 -20.10
CA ILE A 73 1.81 6.14 -19.88
C ILE A 73 0.99 5.45 -18.80
N ALA A 74 0.87 4.13 -18.92
CA ALA A 74 0.15 3.30 -17.97
C ALA A 74 1.07 2.36 -17.19
N ASP A 75 0.67 2.07 -15.96
CA ASP A 75 1.17 0.99 -15.12
C ASP A 75 0.00 0.13 -14.67
N LEU A 76 0.19 -1.19 -14.61
CA LEU A 76 -0.81 -2.12 -14.12
C LEU A 76 -0.24 -2.86 -12.92
N ILE A 77 -1.02 -2.99 -11.85
CA ILE A 77 -0.72 -3.90 -10.74
C ILE A 77 -1.79 -4.97 -10.73
N VAL A 78 -1.38 -6.24 -10.75
CA VAL A 78 -2.26 -7.40 -10.71
C VAL A 78 -2.02 -8.11 -9.38
N GLN A 79 -3.07 -8.27 -8.57
CA GLN A 79 -3.00 -8.94 -7.29
C GLN A 79 -4.02 -10.08 -7.24
N LYS A 80 -3.58 -11.31 -6.95
CA LYS A 80 -4.50 -12.39 -6.57
C LYS A 80 -4.84 -12.25 -5.09
N ARG A 81 -6.13 -12.31 -4.75
CA ARG A 81 -6.56 -12.34 -3.35
C ARG A 81 -6.15 -13.67 -2.72
N VAL A 82 -5.65 -13.60 -1.48
CA VAL A 82 -5.22 -14.79 -0.73
C VAL A 82 -6.40 -15.75 -0.57
N ASN A 83 -6.19 -17.04 -0.86
CA ASN A 83 -7.20 -18.09 -0.77
C ASN A 83 -8.48 -17.79 -1.56
N SER A 84 -8.33 -17.13 -2.71
CA SER A 84 -9.43 -16.76 -3.60
C SER A 84 -8.98 -16.85 -5.06
N THR A 85 -9.94 -17.03 -5.96
CA THR A 85 -9.78 -16.96 -7.43
C THR A 85 -9.91 -15.52 -7.95
N ILE A 86 -10.17 -14.54 -7.08
CA ILE A 86 -10.36 -13.14 -7.49
C ILE A 86 -9.02 -12.44 -7.68
N PHE A 87 -8.90 -11.74 -8.81
CA PHE A 87 -7.78 -10.87 -9.15
C PHE A 87 -8.23 -9.41 -9.11
N ASP A 88 -7.48 -8.59 -8.39
CA ASP A 88 -7.63 -7.13 -8.36
C ASP A 88 -6.64 -6.50 -9.34
N PHE A 89 -7.16 -5.61 -10.19
CA PHE A 89 -6.40 -4.87 -11.19
C PHE A 89 -6.38 -3.39 -10.82
N TRP A 90 -5.18 -2.82 -10.73
CA TRP A 90 -4.97 -1.39 -10.51
C TRP A 90 -4.28 -0.81 -11.72
N LEU A 91 -5.04 -0.09 -12.54
CA LEU A 91 -4.50 0.66 -13.67
C LEU A 91 -4.18 2.07 -13.20
N LEU A 92 -2.91 2.49 -13.28
CA LEU A 92 -2.46 3.82 -12.91
C LEU A 92 -1.91 4.54 -14.14
N ILE A 93 -2.35 5.77 -14.35
CA ILE A 93 -1.96 6.58 -15.50
C ILE A 93 -1.16 7.80 -15.04
N THR A 94 -0.01 7.98 -15.68
CA THR A 94 0.79 9.21 -15.61
C THR A 94 0.64 9.94 -16.93
N THR A 95 0.21 11.19 -16.87
CA THR A 95 0.15 12.10 -18.01
C THR A 95 1.38 13.03 -18.00
N PRO A 96 1.71 13.69 -19.12
CA PRO A 96 2.78 14.69 -19.13
C PRO A 96 2.57 15.81 -18.10
N ASN A 97 1.32 16.25 -17.91
CA ASN A 97 0.98 17.32 -16.98
C ASN A 97 1.08 16.88 -15.52
N THR A 98 0.57 15.70 -15.17
CA THR A 98 0.71 15.16 -13.80
C THR A 98 2.17 14.82 -13.47
N HIS A 99 2.95 14.36 -14.45
CA HIS A 99 4.40 14.17 -14.32
C HIS A 99 5.11 15.49 -14.03
N LYS A 100 4.88 16.52 -14.85
CA LYS A 100 5.44 17.87 -14.70
C LYS A 100 5.04 18.51 -13.37
N PHE A 101 3.77 18.40 -13.00
CA PHE A 101 3.30 18.92 -11.72
C PHE A 101 3.99 18.22 -10.55
N ASN A 102 4.15 16.90 -10.59
CA ASN A 102 4.84 16.18 -9.53
C ASN A 102 6.34 16.56 -9.42
N THR A 103 7.02 16.88 -10.52
CA THR A 103 8.42 17.31 -10.48
C THR A 103 8.57 18.74 -9.99
N GLN A 104 7.63 19.64 -10.33
CA GLN A 104 7.67 21.04 -9.91
C GLN A 104 7.23 21.27 -8.46
N LEU A 105 6.37 20.40 -7.92
CA LEU A 105 5.77 20.58 -6.61
C LEU A 105 6.70 20.09 -5.48
N SER A 106 7.69 20.91 -5.12
CA SER A 106 8.63 20.65 -4.02
C SER A 106 8.09 21.10 -2.66
N GLN A 107 7.37 22.22 -2.62
CA GLN A 107 6.78 22.76 -1.39
C GLN A 107 5.27 22.79 -1.51
N ILE A 108 4.59 22.27 -0.48
CA ILE A 108 3.14 22.36 -0.34
C ILE A 108 2.78 22.93 1.02
N ASN A 109 1.62 23.58 1.09
CA ASN A 109 1.02 23.97 2.36
C ASN A 109 0.65 22.72 3.16
N LEU A 110 0.78 22.83 4.48
CA LEU A 110 0.52 21.76 5.43
C LEU A 110 -0.58 22.21 6.37
N LYS A 111 -1.56 21.33 6.60
CA LYS A 111 -2.61 21.57 7.59
C LYS A 111 -1.98 21.78 8.97
N PRO A 112 -2.61 22.61 9.83
CA PRO A 112 -2.19 22.74 11.21
C PRO A 112 -2.12 21.37 11.89
N ARG A 113 -1.07 21.14 12.68
CA ARG A 113 -0.94 19.88 13.43
C ARG A 113 -1.88 19.91 14.62
N LEU A 114 -2.61 18.82 14.80
CA LEU A 114 -3.34 18.61 16.04
C LEU A 114 -2.36 18.25 17.17
N SER A 115 -2.75 18.56 18.42
CA SER A 115 -1.91 18.28 19.59
C SER A 115 -1.44 16.82 19.62
N GLY A 116 -0.14 16.62 19.89
CA GLY A 116 0.50 15.30 19.90
C GLY A 116 0.83 14.69 18.53
N GLN A 117 0.48 15.34 17.40
CA GLN A 117 0.87 14.87 16.07
C GLN A 117 2.30 15.27 15.70
N ARG A 118 3.07 14.32 15.14
CA ARG A 118 4.46 14.54 14.69
C ARG A 118 4.59 14.87 13.20
N VAL A 119 3.50 14.71 12.45
CA VAL A 119 3.42 14.92 11.01
C VAL A 119 2.15 15.70 10.72
N ALA A 120 2.23 16.59 9.74
CA ALA A 120 1.07 17.32 9.21
C ALA A 120 0.61 16.66 7.91
N GLU A 121 -0.70 16.67 7.66
CA GLU A 121 -1.22 16.31 6.35
C GLU A 121 -1.02 17.49 5.39
N ALA A 122 -0.68 17.18 4.15
CA ALA A 122 -0.75 18.14 3.06
C ALA A 122 -2.11 18.81 2.99
N GLU A 123 -2.15 20.10 2.74
CA GLU A 123 -3.36 20.71 2.21
C GLU A 123 -3.63 20.14 0.81
N ASN A 124 -4.92 20.12 0.43
CA ASN A 124 -5.28 19.77 -0.93
C ASN A 124 -4.62 20.80 -1.84
N VAL A 125 -3.72 20.33 -2.71
CA VAL A 125 -3.14 21.20 -3.71
C VAL A 125 -4.22 21.34 -4.76
N VAL A 126 -4.64 22.57 -5.03
CA VAL A 126 -5.77 22.87 -5.90
C VAL A 126 -5.41 22.46 -7.32
N TRP A 127 -5.64 21.19 -7.65
CA TRP A 127 -5.89 20.75 -9.00
C TRP A 127 -7.40 20.94 -9.21
N ASN A 128 -7.78 21.95 -10.00
CA ASN A 128 -9.19 22.24 -10.24
C ASN A 128 -9.85 21.06 -11.02
N ARG A 129 -11.17 20.95 -10.91
CA ARG A 129 -11.92 19.86 -11.58
C ARG A 129 -11.84 19.94 -13.10
N GLU A 130 -11.69 21.14 -13.65
CA GLU A 130 -11.55 21.36 -15.09
C GLU A 130 -10.28 20.72 -15.64
N ASN A 131 -9.12 20.94 -14.99
CA ASN A 131 -7.87 20.29 -15.39
C ASN A 131 -7.97 18.78 -15.25
N GLU A 132 -8.67 18.26 -14.24
CA GLU A 132 -8.91 16.82 -14.10
C GLU A 132 -9.70 16.26 -15.29
N GLN A 133 -10.80 16.92 -15.67
CA GLN A 133 -11.63 16.49 -16.80
C GLN A 133 -10.88 16.56 -18.13
N GLN A 134 -10.11 17.62 -18.36
CA GLN A 134 -9.27 17.75 -19.55
C GLN A 134 -8.25 16.61 -19.64
N GLU A 135 -7.58 16.28 -18.54
CA GLU A 135 -6.64 15.16 -18.51
C GLU A 135 -7.35 13.82 -18.74
N ILE A 136 -8.56 13.62 -18.21
CA ILE A 136 -9.36 12.42 -18.49
C ILE A 136 -9.64 12.32 -19.99
N SER A 137 -10.07 13.40 -20.65
CA SER A 137 -10.27 13.40 -22.11
C SER A 137 -9.00 13.00 -22.86
N VAL A 138 -7.84 13.57 -22.50
CA VAL A 138 -6.55 13.21 -23.10
C VAL A 138 -6.23 11.72 -22.93
N ILE A 139 -6.47 11.17 -21.74
CA ILE A 139 -6.23 9.74 -21.46
C ILE A 139 -7.16 8.87 -22.32
N GLN A 140 -8.45 9.21 -22.36
CA GLN A 140 -9.47 8.45 -23.05
C GLN A 140 -9.27 8.47 -24.57
N ASP A 141 -8.93 9.63 -25.14
CA ASP A 141 -8.64 9.80 -26.56
C ASP A 141 -7.40 9.01 -26.98
N TYR A 142 -6.33 9.08 -26.16
CA TYR A 142 -5.07 8.41 -26.47
C TYR A 142 -5.20 6.88 -26.43
N PHE A 143 -5.75 6.33 -25.34
CA PHE A 143 -5.88 4.88 -25.17
C PHE A 143 -7.13 4.31 -25.85
N ARG A 144 -7.99 5.17 -26.43
CA ARG A 144 -9.29 4.80 -26.99
C ARG A 144 -10.09 3.97 -25.99
N ASP A 145 -10.15 4.46 -24.74
CA ASP A 145 -10.88 3.84 -23.65
C ASP A 145 -11.81 4.85 -22.98
N GLN A 146 -13.02 4.43 -22.63
CA GLN A 146 -13.99 5.25 -21.90
C GLN A 146 -14.05 4.88 -20.41
N GLU A 147 -13.00 4.22 -19.92
CA GLU A 147 -12.83 3.85 -18.53
C GLU A 147 -12.96 5.07 -17.60
N LYS A 148 -13.62 4.87 -16.44
CA LYS A 148 -13.85 5.93 -15.46
C LYS A 148 -12.66 6.03 -14.52
N PHE A 149 -11.76 6.96 -14.80
CA PHE A 149 -10.62 7.24 -13.94
C PHE A 149 -11.00 8.06 -12.71
N LYS A 150 -10.43 7.68 -11.57
CA LYS A 150 -10.44 8.42 -10.31
C LYS A 150 -9.12 9.17 -10.16
N PHE A 151 -9.13 10.25 -9.38
CA PHE A 151 -7.96 11.09 -9.17
C PHE A 151 -7.45 11.02 -7.72
N VAL A 152 -6.17 10.69 -7.53
CA VAL A 152 -5.60 10.36 -6.20
C VAL A 152 -5.51 11.55 -5.24
N LEU A 153 -5.49 12.78 -5.75
CA LEU A 153 -5.40 13.99 -4.92
C LEU A 153 -6.77 14.44 -4.39
N GLN A 154 -7.86 13.89 -4.92
CA GLN A 154 -9.22 14.24 -4.50
C GLN A 154 -9.82 13.21 -3.56
N LYS A 155 -10.82 13.66 -2.79
CA LYS A 155 -11.64 12.78 -1.96
C LYS A 155 -12.76 12.16 -2.82
N PRO A 156 -13.14 10.89 -2.56
CA PRO A 156 -12.56 9.98 -1.58
C PRO A 156 -11.15 9.55 -1.98
N TYR A 157 -10.21 9.54 -1.02
CA TYR A 157 -8.84 9.12 -1.27
C TYR A 157 -8.80 7.66 -1.72
N LEU A 158 -7.75 7.30 -2.47
CA LEU A 158 -7.50 5.90 -2.85
C LEU A 158 -7.38 5.05 -1.59
N LYS A 159 -8.19 3.99 -1.48
CA LYS A 159 -8.22 3.07 -0.34
C LYS A 159 -7.77 1.65 -0.71
N LEU A 160 -7.12 0.96 0.23
CA LEU A 160 -6.76 -0.45 0.13
C LEU A 160 -7.23 -1.23 1.37
N ASN A 161 -7.63 -2.48 1.16
CA ASN A 161 -7.98 -3.41 2.22
C ASN A 161 -6.71 -4.07 2.79
N PHE A 162 -6.49 -3.89 4.09
CA PHE A 162 -5.38 -4.44 4.87
C PHE A 162 -5.84 -5.56 5.83
N GLY A 163 -6.94 -6.24 5.48
CA GLY A 163 -7.47 -7.40 6.21
C GLY A 163 -8.10 -7.06 7.55
N ASN A 164 -8.90 -7.99 8.09
CA ASN A 164 -9.55 -7.88 9.42
C ASN A 164 -10.36 -6.57 9.59
N GLY A 165 -11.06 -6.14 8.53
CA GLY A 165 -11.85 -4.91 8.51
C GLY A 165 -11.05 -3.61 8.52
N LYS A 166 -9.72 -3.68 8.34
CA LYS A 166 -8.83 -2.51 8.32
C LYS A 166 -8.64 -2.00 6.90
N TYR A 167 -8.81 -0.70 6.72
CA TYR A 167 -8.55 0.01 5.47
C TYR A 167 -7.48 1.08 5.67
N VAL A 168 -6.68 1.27 4.64
CA VAL A 168 -5.75 2.40 4.55
C VAL A 168 -6.13 3.30 3.41
N GLU A 169 -5.83 4.59 3.56
CA GLU A 169 -5.98 5.60 2.52
C GLU A 169 -4.63 6.25 2.18
N LEU A 170 -4.46 6.57 0.90
CA LEU A 170 -3.25 7.20 0.39
C LEU A 170 -3.29 8.71 0.67
N VAL A 171 -2.26 9.20 1.35
CA VAL A 171 -2.15 10.61 1.73
C VAL A 171 -0.74 11.14 1.55
N ARG A 172 -0.61 12.46 1.55
CA ARG A 172 0.68 13.15 1.63
C ARG A 172 0.88 13.68 3.04
N LEU A 173 1.98 13.29 3.69
CA LEU A 173 2.34 13.74 5.03
C LEU A 173 3.70 14.43 5.05
N SER A 174 3.84 15.46 5.89
CA SER A 174 5.11 16.17 6.11
C SER A 174 6.20 15.25 6.63
N HIS A 175 7.46 15.62 6.45
CA HIS A 175 8.57 14.99 7.18
C HIS A 175 8.40 15.14 8.69
N SER A 176 8.86 14.14 9.44
CA SER A 176 8.80 14.20 10.90
C SER A 176 9.74 15.30 11.40
N THR A 177 9.32 16.07 12.39
CA THR A 177 10.15 17.14 12.96
C THR A 177 11.21 16.67 13.95
N LYS A 178 11.34 15.36 14.20
CA LYS A 178 12.48 14.87 14.98
C LYS A 178 13.74 14.88 14.10
N ASN A 179 14.67 15.78 14.43
CA ASN A 179 16.06 15.68 14.00
C ASN A 179 16.66 14.42 14.63
N SER A 180 16.65 13.28 13.94
CA SER A 180 17.43 12.13 14.40
C SER A 180 18.91 12.45 14.17
N LYS A 181 19.62 12.88 15.21
CA LYS A 181 21.08 13.12 15.17
C LYS A 181 21.85 11.93 14.57
N LYS A 182 21.32 10.71 14.69
CA LYS A 182 21.90 9.45 14.18
C LYS A 182 21.73 9.20 12.67
N TYR A 183 20.76 9.84 11.99
CA TYR A 183 20.50 9.65 10.55
C TYR A 183 20.58 10.95 9.73
N ALA A 184 20.80 12.10 10.38
CA ALA A 184 20.75 13.42 9.77
C ALA A 184 22.10 13.92 9.24
N SER A 185 23.24 13.34 9.64
CA SER A 185 24.55 13.92 9.32
C SER A 185 24.95 13.81 7.85
N ASN A 186 24.49 12.79 7.11
CA ASN A 186 25.01 12.47 5.77
C ASN A 186 23.95 12.40 4.65
N ARG A 187 22.68 12.80 4.89
CA ARG A 187 21.63 12.72 3.85
C ARG A 187 21.25 14.10 3.36
N LYS A 188 21.39 14.34 2.03
CA LYS A 188 20.83 15.51 1.36
C LYS A 188 19.36 15.65 1.77
N LYS A 189 18.98 16.83 2.25
CA LYS A 189 17.60 17.15 2.62
C LYS A 189 16.71 16.95 1.39
N SER A 190 15.62 16.19 1.53
CA SER A 190 14.65 16.00 0.46
C SER A 190 14.15 17.36 -0.03
N GLU A 191 14.15 17.60 -1.35
CA GLU A 191 13.58 18.80 -1.95
C GLU A 191 12.08 18.93 -1.63
N LYS A 192 11.37 17.80 -1.60
CA LYS A 192 9.97 17.74 -1.17
C LYS A 192 9.83 17.87 0.34
N ASN A 193 8.94 18.75 0.82
CA ASN A 193 8.62 18.87 2.26
C ASN A 193 7.61 17.80 2.75
N TYR A 194 7.12 16.95 1.84
CA TYR A 194 6.14 15.90 2.08
C TYR A 194 6.58 14.55 1.49
N THR A 195 5.84 13.50 1.81
CA THR A 195 5.97 12.17 1.20
C THR A 195 4.61 11.51 1.08
N TRP A 196 4.43 10.72 0.02
CA TRP A 196 3.26 9.84 -0.13
C TRP A 196 3.37 8.67 0.83
N THR A 197 2.27 8.36 1.52
CA THR A 197 2.23 7.27 2.48
C THR A 197 0.80 6.81 2.69
N TRP A 198 0.66 5.58 3.18
CA TRP A 198 -0.61 5.06 3.67
C TRP A 198 -0.80 5.41 5.14
N ARG A 199 -2.03 5.80 5.48
CA ARG A 199 -2.52 5.90 6.86
C ARG A 199 -3.78 5.05 6.99
N TYR A 200 -4.10 4.57 8.18
CA TYR A 200 -5.40 3.99 8.44
C TYR A 200 -6.48 5.04 8.25
N ASP A 201 -7.58 4.66 7.61
CA ASP A 201 -8.75 5.52 7.52
C ASP A 201 -9.40 5.68 8.91
N GLU A 202 -10.27 6.67 9.03
CA GLU A 202 -10.85 7.06 10.32
C GLU A 202 -11.63 5.92 11.01
N PRO A 203 -12.50 5.14 10.33
CA PRO A 203 -13.12 3.95 10.92
C PRO A 203 -12.11 2.94 11.45
N THR A 204 -11.01 2.70 10.72
CA THR A 204 -9.97 1.77 11.16
C THR A 204 -9.22 2.28 12.39
N VAL A 205 -8.96 3.59 12.49
CA VAL A 205 -8.36 4.19 13.69
C VAL A 205 -9.25 3.97 14.92
N HIS A 206 -10.55 4.20 14.80
CA HIS A 206 -11.51 3.95 15.88
C HIS A 206 -11.60 2.46 16.25
N LEU A 207 -11.55 1.56 15.26
CA LEU A 207 -11.52 0.12 15.49
C LEU A 207 -10.30 -0.31 16.32
N ILE A 208 -9.10 0.19 15.97
CA ILE A 208 -7.87 -0.13 16.71
C ILE A 208 -7.93 0.44 18.13
N GLU A 209 -8.41 1.68 18.29
CA GLU A 209 -8.58 2.29 19.62
C GLU A 209 -9.54 1.48 20.51
N LYS A 210 -10.68 1.06 19.96
CA LYS A 210 -11.66 0.22 20.66
C LYS A 210 -11.04 -1.09 21.10
N LYS A 211 -10.32 -1.79 20.21
CA LYS A 211 -9.61 -3.03 20.56
C LYS A 211 -8.61 -2.85 21.69
N TYR A 212 -7.82 -1.77 21.68
CA TYR A 212 -6.91 -1.49 22.80
C TYR A 212 -7.64 -1.33 24.13
N LYS A 213 -8.75 -0.58 24.17
CA LYS A 213 -9.53 -0.37 25.40
C LYS A 213 -10.15 -1.68 25.91
N GLU A 214 -10.74 -2.48 25.03
CA GLU A 214 -11.32 -3.80 25.36
C GLU A 214 -10.26 -4.73 25.97
N ILE A 215 -9.11 -4.85 25.30
CA ILE A 215 -8.01 -5.70 25.78
C ILE A 215 -7.48 -5.21 27.13
N ILE A 216 -7.31 -3.90 27.31
CA ILE A 216 -6.87 -3.33 28.59
C ILE A 216 -7.88 -3.62 29.70
N ASN A 217 -9.18 -3.51 29.43
CA ASN A 217 -10.21 -3.84 30.42
C ASN A 217 -10.14 -5.32 30.82
N ASP A 218 -9.97 -6.23 29.86
CA ASP A 218 -9.78 -7.66 30.14
C ASP A 218 -8.51 -7.89 30.98
N LEU A 219 -7.43 -7.19 30.68
CA LEU A 219 -6.15 -7.28 31.40
C LEU A 219 -6.20 -6.66 32.80
N ILE A 220 -7.13 -5.77 33.12
CA ILE A 220 -7.27 -5.18 34.46
C ILE A 220 -8.28 -5.98 35.27
N SER A 221 -9.47 -6.23 34.73
CA SER A 221 -10.62 -6.73 35.47
C SER A 221 -10.61 -8.24 35.73
N ASN A 222 -9.99 -9.04 34.86
CA ASN A 222 -10.04 -10.50 34.99
C ASN A 222 -8.93 -11.02 35.91
N PRO A 223 -9.22 -11.92 36.89
CA PRO A 223 -8.18 -12.56 37.68
C PRO A 223 -7.22 -13.39 36.81
N ASN A 224 -7.76 -14.13 35.84
CA ASN A 224 -6.98 -14.84 34.84
C ASN A 224 -6.71 -13.94 33.62
N LYS A 225 -5.45 -13.51 33.46
CA LYS A 225 -5.03 -12.57 32.41
C LYS A 225 -4.85 -13.21 31.03
N SER A 226 -4.85 -14.55 30.93
CA SER A 226 -4.52 -15.29 29.70
C SER A 226 -5.30 -14.84 28.47
N VAL A 227 -6.61 -14.59 28.61
CA VAL A 227 -7.48 -14.12 27.51
C VAL A 227 -7.04 -12.74 27.02
N GLY A 228 -6.79 -11.81 27.94
CA GLY A 228 -6.32 -10.46 27.60
C GLY A 228 -4.93 -10.48 26.96
N ILE A 229 -4.05 -11.35 27.44
CA ILE A 229 -2.70 -11.57 26.89
C ILE A 229 -2.78 -12.07 25.44
N GLY A 230 -3.59 -13.10 25.18
CA GLY A 230 -3.77 -13.65 23.85
C GLY A 230 -4.31 -12.60 22.86
N LYS A 231 -5.31 -11.82 23.25
CA LYS A 231 -5.84 -10.72 22.41
C LYS A 231 -4.79 -9.63 22.17
N TRP A 232 -3.98 -9.29 23.17
CA TRP A 232 -2.89 -8.32 23.03
C TRP A 232 -1.83 -8.79 22.03
N GLN A 233 -1.39 -10.05 22.15
CA GLN A 233 -0.43 -10.67 21.24
C GLN A 233 -0.97 -10.70 19.80
N GLN A 234 -2.23 -11.10 19.62
CA GLN A 234 -2.87 -11.13 18.31
C GLN A 234 -2.98 -9.74 17.67
N LEU A 235 -3.40 -8.73 18.44
CA LEU A 235 -3.45 -7.34 17.96
C LEU A 235 -2.05 -6.84 17.59
N ASN A 236 -1.04 -7.11 18.42
CA ASN A 236 0.33 -6.72 18.14
C ASN A 236 0.86 -7.38 16.86
N ALA A 237 0.64 -8.69 16.67
CA ALA A 237 1.05 -9.39 15.46
C ALA A 237 0.40 -8.80 14.19
N ASP A 238 -0.91 -8.52 14.24
CA ASP A 238 -1.65 -7.88 13.15
C ASP A 238 -1.09 -6.47 12.85
N LEU A 239 -0.88 -5.66 13.88
CA LEU A 239 -0.32 -4.31 13.72
C LEU A 239 1.12 -4.33 13.22
N GLN A 240 1.96 -5.25 13.69
CA GLN A 240 3.34 -5.40 13.20
C GLN A 240 3.37 -5.76 11.72
N HIS A 241 2.47 -6.63 11.27
CA HIS A 241 2.40 -7.04 9.87
C HIS A 241 1.97 -5.90 8.94
N TYR A 242 0.90 -5.17 9.31
CA TYR A 242 0.24 -4.19 8.43
C TYR A 242 0.71 -2.73 8.63
N THR A 243 1.25 -2.38 9.79
CA THR A 243 1.63 -1.01 10.14
C THR A 243 3.07 -0.72 9.74
N VAL A 244 3.33 -0.76 8.44
CA VAL A 244 4.69 -0.67 7.88
C VAL A 244 4.98 0.63 7.13
N PHE A 245 3.97 1.48 6.96
CA PHE A 245 4.06 2.77 6.28
C PHE A 245 4.19 3.92 7.28
N LYS A 246 4.80 5.03 6.88
CA LYS A 246 5.03 6.16 7.79
C LYS A 246 3.73 6.66 8.43
N GLY A 247 2.68 6.87 7.63
CA GLY A 247 1.40 7.40 8.09
C GLY A 247 0.73 6.50 9.14
N ASN A 248 0.52 5.22 8.81
CA ASN A 248 -0.12 4.28 9.72
C ASN A 248 0.73 4.01 10.98
N ARG A 249 2.07 4.00 10.88
CA ARG A 249 2.96 3.89 12.05
C ARG A 249 2.84 5.07 13.00
N HIS A 250 2.73 6.28 12.48
CA HIS A 250 2.51 7.45 13.33
C HIS A 250 1.17 7.38 14.05
N GLN A 251 0.10 6.93 13.39
CA GLN A 251 -1.21 6.75 14.02
C GLN A 251 -1.16 5.67 15.11
N VAL A 252 -0.60 4.49 14.82
CA VAL A 252 -0.51 3.40 15.80
C VAL A 252 0.38 3.76 16.98
N GLY A 253 1.49 4.47 16.76
CA GLY A 253 2.33 4.97 17.86
C GLY A 253 1.59 5.94 18.78
N ARG A 254 0.69 6.77 18.23
CA ARG A 254 -0.19 7.65 19.02
C ARG A 254 -1.22 6.84 19.80
N LEU A 255 -1.93 5.92 19.12
CA LEU A 255 -2.94 5.06 19.73
C LEU A 255 -2.35 4.23 20.87
N PHE A 256 -1.14 3.69 20.69
CA PHE A 256 -0.44 2.97 21.74
C PHE A 256 -0.11 3.86 22.95
N THR A 257 0.29 5.12 22.73
CA THR A 257 0.52 6.07 23.83
C THR A 257 -0.77 6.37 24.60
N GLN A 258 -1.90 6.51 23.88
CA GLN A 258 -3.22 6.67 24.49
C GLN A 258 -3.65 5.42 25.28
N ALA A 259 -3.37 4.23 24.75
CA ALA A 259 -3.63 2.96 25.42
C ALA A 259 -2.84 2.82 26.74
N VAL A 260 -1.54 3.18 26.75
CA VAL A 260 -0.73 3.22 27.99
C VAL A 260 -1.35 4.17 29.02
N GLY A 261 -1.76 5.38 28.59
CA GLY A 261 -2.42 6.33 29.48
C GLY A 261 -3.79 5.84 30.00
N TYR A 262 -4.54 5.11 29.18
CA TYR A 262 -5.81 4.50 29.57
C TYR A 262 -5.61 3.39 30.61
N HIS A 263 -4.63 2.50 30.39
CA HIS A 263 -4.26 1.47 31.35
C HIS A 263 -3.86 2.08 32.70
N TYR A 264 -3.01 3.11 32.72
CA TYR A 264 -2.62 3.80 33.95
C TYR A 264 -3.82 4.38 34.70
N LYS A 265 -4.74 5.07 34.00
CA LYS A 265 -5.94 5.65 34.62
C LYS A 265 -6.86 4.59 35.24
N LYS A 266 -6.93 3.40 34.67
CA LYS A 266 -7.83 2.33 35.12
C LYS A 266 -7.21 1.41 36.17
N GLY A 267 -5.95 1.02 35.99
CA GLY A 267 -5.25 0.05 36.83
C GLY A 267 -4.25 0.66 37.82
N GLN A 268 -4.10 1.99 37.84
CA GLN A 268 -3.16 2.74 38.69
C GLN A 268 -1.70 2.22 38.62
N SER A 269 -1.34 1.59 37.50
CA SER A 269 -0.04 0.98 37.25
C SER A 269 0.39 1.26 35.81
N ASN A 270 1.70 1.30 35.57
CA ASN A 270 2.21 1.56 34.22
C ASN A 270 2.15 0.27 33.39
N LEU A 271 1.44 0.30 32.26
CA LEU A 271 1.34 -0.82 31.32
C LEU A 271 2.71 -1.42 30.98
N ARG A 272 3.75 -0.59 30.86
CA ARG A 272 5.10 -1.04 30.49
C ARG A 272 5.82 -1.84 31.58
N ASN A 273 5.33 -1.77 32.81
CA ASN A 273 5.86 -2.49 33.95
C ASN A 273 5.00 -3.73 34.28
N ALA A 274 3.90 -3.95 33.55
CA ALA A 274 3.06 -5.12 33.74
C ALA A 274 3.78 -6.38 33.24
N GLU A 275 3.62 -7.50 33.95
CA GLU A 275 4.25 -8.79 33.59
C GLU A 275 3.86 -9.28 32.20
N TYR A 276 2.65 -8.92 31.74
CA TYR A 276 2.13 -9.27 30.44
C TYR A 276 2.51 -8.27 29.32
N TYR A 277 3.37 -7.29 29.61
CA TYR A 277 3.74 -6.28 28.63
C TYR A 277 4.63 -6.87 27.53
N GLN A 278 4.09 -6.92 26.31
CA GLN A 278 4.88 -7.16 25.12
C GLN A 278 5.06 -5.85 24.33
N PRO A 279 6.31 -5.40 24.08
CA PRO A 279 6.57 -4.22 23.26
C PRO A 279 6.04 -4.36 21.83
N LEU A 280 5.39 -3.31 21.33
CA LEU A 280 5.00 -3.20 19.93
C LEU A 280 6.17 -2.68 19.10
N THR A 281 6.78 -3.55 18.29
CA THR A 281 7.90 -3.20 17.42
C THR A 281 7.42 -2.94 15.99
N LEU A 282 7.30 -1.66 15.62
CA LEU A 282 6.90 -1.26 14.26
C LEU A 282 8.13 -1.06 13.37
N SER A 283 8.23 -1.81 12.28
CA SER A 283 9.31 -1.72 11.28
C SER A 283 8.89 -0.95 10.03
N TYR A 284 9.87 -0.52 9.22
CA TYR A 284 9.59 -0.02 7.87
C TYR A 284 9.52 -1.22 6.93
N LEU A 285 8.57 -1.20 5.98
CA LEU A 285 8.58 -2.16 4.87
C LEU A 285 9.85 -1.92 4.04
N PRO A 286 10.76 -2.90 3.91
CA PRO A 286 11.86 -2.80 2.97
C PRO A 286 11.35 -2.56 1.56
N ARG A 287 12.19 -1.97 0.70
CA ARG A 287 11.87 -1.83 -0.71
C ARG A 287 11.70 -3.24 -1.31
N GLN A 288 10.52 -3.55 -1.81
CA GLN A 288 10.24 -4.83 -2.44
C GLN A 288 10.60 -4.74 -3.92
N GLU A 289 11.36 -5.72 -4.38
CA GLU A 289 11.75 -5.85 -5.78
C GLU A 289 10.56 -6.29 -6.64
N ASN A 290 10.80 -6.63 -7.91
CA ASN A 290 9.75 -7.24 -8.72
C ASN A 290 9.49 -8.66 -8.22
N TYR A 291 8.23 -9.00 -7.92
CA TYR A 291 7.87 -10.33 -7.38
C TYR A 291 7.83 -11.42 -8.45
N ALA A 292 7.45 -11.09 -9.68
CA ALA A 292 7.45 -12.01 -10.80
C ALA A 292 7.68 -11.24 -12.11
N GLU A 293 8.38 -11.84 -13.06
CA GLU A 293 8.68 -11.26 -14.37
C GLU A 293 7.49 -11.35 -15.33
N ASP A 294 6.72 -12.43 -15.23
CA ASP A 294 5.52 -12.65 -16.04
C ASP A 294 4.37 -13.27 -15.22
N PHE A 295 3.22 -13.41 -15.88
CA PHE A 295 2.00 -13.91 -15.24
C PHE A 295 2.08 -15.39 -14.87
N ILE A 296 2.76 -16.24 -15.65
CA ILE A 296 2.86 -17.67 -15.37
C ILE A 296 3.72 -17.87 -14.12
N GLN A 297 4.89 -17.22 -14.06
CA GLN A 297 5.77 -17.23 -12.89
C GLN A 297 5.02 -16.76 -11.65
N PHE A 298 4.23 -15.68 -11.78
CA PHE A 298 3.40 -15.16 -10.69
C PHE A 298 2.43 -16.20 -10.15
N VAL A 299 1.68 -16.86 -11.03
CA VAL A 299 0.67 -17.84 -10.64
C VAL A 299 1.31 -19.05 -9.94
N ILE A 300 2.44 -19.54 -10.45
CA ILE A 300 3.17 -20.67 -9.84
C ILE A 300 3.70 -20.27 -8.46
N LEU A 301 4.37 -19.12 -8.33
CA LEU A 301 4.85 -18.60 -7.04
C LEU A 301 3.71 -18.47 -6.02
N ARG A 302 2.56 -17.96 -6.46
CA ARG A 302 1.37 -17.85 -5.61
C ARG A 302 0.85 -19.19 -5.16
N ARG A 303 0.77 -20.18 -6.07
CA ARG A 303 0.25 -21.51 -5.72
C ARG A 303 1.20 -22.24 -4.77
N LEU A 304 2.51 -22.20 -5.02
CA LEU A 304 3.51 -22.78 -4.12
C LEU A 304 3.40 -22.19 -2.70
N PHE A 305 3.23 -20.87 -2.58
CA PHE A 305 3.03 -20.23 -1.28
C PHE A 305 1.71 -20.66 -0.62
N GLU A 306 0.62 -20.75 -1.38
CA GLU A 306 -0.69 -21.14 -0.86
C GLU A 306 -0.72 -22.60 -0.36
N GLU A 307 -0.04 -23.52 -1.05
CA GLU A 307 0.03 -24.94 -0.64
C GLU A 307 1.03 -25.20 0.49
N THR A 308 2.23 -24.60 0.42
CA THR A 308 3.33 -24.95 1.33
C THR A 308 3.47 -23.99 2.51
N GLY A 309 2.87 -22.80 2.42
CA GLY A 309 3.10 -21.69 3.35
C GLY A 309 4.49 -21.05 3.25
N ARG A 310 5.32 -21.42 2.26
CA ARG A 310 6.71 -20.97 2.10
C ARG A 310 6.87 -20.03 0.90
N GLU A 311 7.72 -19.01 1.03
CA GLU A 311 8.10 -18.14 -0.10
C GLU A 311 9.31 -18.74 -0.83
N PHE A 312 9.21 -18.94 -2.15
CA PHE A 312 10.24 -19.61 -2.96
C PHE A 312 11.27 -18.67 -3.61
N GLY A 313 10.98 -17.36 -3.70
CA GLY A 313 11.82 -16.41 -4.45
C GLY A 313 11.68 -16.58 -5.97
N LYS A 314 11.65 -15.48 -6.73
CA LYS A 314 11.40 -15.54 -8.19
C LYS A 314 12.55 -16.16 -8.96
N GLU A 315 13.77 -16.01 -8.45
CA GLU A 315 14.99 -16.56 -9.01
C GLU A 315 14.98 -18.09 -9.03
N ASN A 316 14.22 -18.71 -8.13
CA ASN A 316 14.11 -20.17 -8.01
C ASN A 316 12.89 -20.74 -8.75
N VAL A 317 12.09 -19.92 -9.43
CA VAL A 317 10.89 -20.36 -10.13
C VAL A 317 10.94 -19.80 -11.55
N HIS A 318 11.31 -20.60 -12.52
CA HIS A 318 11.48 -20.17 -13.92
C HIS A 318 11.09 -21.32 -14.87
N GLU A 319 10.90 -21.00 -16.15
CA GLU A 319 10.27 -21.91 -17.13
C GLU A 319 10.84 -23.34 -17.12
N GLU A 320 12.17 -23.47 -17.02
CA GLU A 320 12.87 -24.76 -17.02
C GLU A 320 12.50 -25.66 -15.84
N ASN A 321 12.07 -25.10 -14.70
CA ASN A 321 11.80 -25.84 -13.47
C ASN A 321 10.33 -25.88 -13.05
N TYR A 322 9.43 -25.27 -13.83
CA TYR A 322 7.99 -25.25 -13.52
C TYR A 322 7.43 -26.66 -13.34
N ASN A 323 7.67 -27.58 -14.29
CA ASN A 323 7.14 -28.95 -14.21
C ASN A 323 7.62 -29.69 -12.96
N GLN A 324 8.90 -29.53 -12.60
CA GLN A 324 9.45 -30.14 -11.38
C GLN A 324 8.76 -29.59 -10.13
N LEU A 325 8.65 -28.26 -10.01
CA LEU A 325 8.03 -27.62 -8.85
C LEU A 325 6.54 -27.97 -8.72
N ILE A 326 5.83 -28.02 -9.85
CA ILE A 326 4.42 -28.44 -9.89
C ILE A 326 4.29 -29.88 -9.39
N ASN A 327 5.06 -30.82 -9.95
CA ASN A 327 4.99 -32.23 -9.56
C ASN A 327 5.44 -32.49 -8.12
N GLN A 328 6.32 -31.66 -7.56
CA GLN A 328 6.86 -31.86 -6.23
C GLN A 328 5.95 -31.30 -5.12
N TYR A 329 5.22 -30.22 -5.39
CA TYR A 329 4.52 -29.45 -4.36
C TYR A 329 3.03 -29.26 -4.61
N LEU A 330 2.55 -29.43 -5.85
CA LEU A 330 1.19 -29.08 -6.26
C LEU A 330 0.36 -30.27 -6.76
N ILE A 331 1.00 -31.41 -7.01
CA ILE A 331 0.42 -32.72 -7.31
C ILE A 331 0.89 -33.66 -6.21
#